data_AF-A0A379SZ22-F1
#
_entry.id   AF-A0A379SZ22-F1
#
_cell.length_a   1.000
_cell.length_b   1.000
_cell.length_c   1.000
_cell.angle_alpha   90.00
_cell.angle_beta   90.00
_cell.angle_gamma   90.00
#
_symmetry.space_group_name_H-M   'P 1'
#
loop_
_entity.id
_entity.type
_entity.pdbx_description
1 polymer ?
#
loop_
_entity_poly.entity_id
_entity_poly.type
_entity_poly.pdbx_seq_one_letter_code
_entity_poly.pdbx_strand_id
1 'polypeptide(L)'
;MLADPRYDLVVLDELTWMLAYHYLETQEVVEAIISRPLEQNVIVTGRGCHARLLELADTVSEIRPVKHAFDSGIQAQAGIDW
;
A
#
# COMPACT_ATOMS: atom_id res chain seq x y z
N MET A 1 -1.03 9.45 -12.66
CA MET A 1 0.27 9.25 -11.95
C MET A 1 0.95 7.99 -12.43
N LEU A 2 0.34 6.80 -12.30
CA LEU A 2 0.98 5.53 -12.71
C LEU A 2 1.39 5.46 -14.19
N ALA A 3 0.70 6.18 -15.08
CA ALA A 3 1.08 6.25 -16.50
C ALA A 3 2.04 7.41 -16.84
N ASP A 4 2.40 8.24 -15.87
CA ASP A 4 3.20 9.45 -16.10
C ASP A 4 4.68 9.18 -15.78
N PRO A 5 5.58 9.19 -16.79
CA PRO A 5 6.99 8.84 -16.62
C PRO A 5 7.81 9.90 -15.87
N ARG A 6 7.21 11.03 -15.47
CA ARG A 6 7.88 12.06 -14.66
C ARG A 6 7.98 11.70 -13.18
N TYR A 7 7.25 10.68 -12.73
CA TYR A 7 7.33 10.21 -11.36
C TYR A 7 8.18 8.95 -11.30
N ASP A 8 9.27 8.99 -10.55
CA ASP A 8 10.11 7.81 -10.28
C ASP A 8 9.51 6.92 -9.18
N LEU A 9 8.67 7.49 -8.31
CA LEU A 9 8.02 6.82 -7.19
C LEU A 9 6.57 7.28 -7.03
N VAL A 10 5.67 6.31 -6.87
CA VAL A 10 4.26 6.53 -6.50
C VAL A 10 3.95 5.77 -5.23
N VAL A 11 3.39 6.45 -4.23
CA VAL A 11 2.93 5.82 -2.99
C VAL A 11 1.41 5.76 -3.01
N LEU A 12 0.88 4.55 -2.88
CA LEU A 12 -0.55 4.25 -2.77
C LEU A 12 -0.83 3.86 -1.31
N ASP A 13 -0.89 4.87 -0.46
CA ASP A 13 -1.07 4.72 0.98
C ASP A 13 -2.49 4.23 1.31
N GLU A 14 -2.60 3.20 2.15
CA GLU A 14 -3.84 2.58 2.61
C GLU A 14 -4.77 2.07 1.48
N LEU A 15 -4.19 1.74 0.31
CA LEU A 15 -4.91 1.22 -0.86
C LEU A 15 -5.66 -0.08 -0.56
N THR A 16 -5.15 -0.91 0.35
CA THR A 16 -5.70 -2.24 0.61
C THR A 16 -7.16 -2.18 1.05
N TRP A 17 -7.57 -1.14 1.78
CA TRP A 17 -8.97 -0.96 2.19
C TRP A 17 -9.91 -0.70 1.02
N MET A 18 -9.47 0.05 0.01
CA MET A 18 -10.28 0.33 -1.18
C MET A 18 -10.58 -0.95 -1.96
N LEU A 19 -9.63 -1.89 -1.98
CA LEU A 19 -9.80 -3.20 -2.61
C LEU A 19 -10.64 -4.14 -1.74
N ALA A 20 -10.35 -4.21 -0.43
CA ALA A 20 -11.04 -5.08 0.50
C ALA A 20 -12.53 -4.73 0.64
N TYR A 21 -12.88 -3.46 0.53
CA TYR A 21 -14.26 -2.98 0.58
C TYR A 21 -14.90 -2.79 -0.78
N HIS A 22 -14.24 -3.23 -1.86
CA HIS A 22 -14.76 -3.16 -3.24
C HIS A 22 -15.13 -1.72 -3.69
N TYR A 23 -14.45 -0.71 -3.14
CA TYR A 23 -14.55 0.66 -3.64
C TYR A 23 -13.74 0.87 -4.91
N LEU A 24 -12.70 0.06 -5.10
CA LEU A 24 -11.93 -0.04 -6.33
C LEU A 24 -11.88 -1.49 -6.80
N GLU A 25 -11.96 -1.68 -8.11
CA GLU A 25 -11.83 -3.00 -8.72
C GLU A 25 -10.37 -3.45 -8.72
N THR A 26 -10.10 -4.58 -8.07
CA THR A 26 -8.74 -5.13 -7.95
C THR A 26 -8.07 -5.33 -9.30
N GLN A 27 -8.83 -5.75 -10.31
CA GLN A 27 -8.28 -5.98 -11.65
C GLN A 27 -7.80 -4.68 -12.29
N GLU A 28 -8.57 -3.59 -12.18
CA GLU A 28 -8.21 -2.28 -12.73
C GLU A 28 -6.92 -1.76 -12.08
N VAL A 29 -6.79 -1.90 -10.77
CA VAL A 29 -5.59 -1.49 -10.03
C VAL A 29 -4.38 -2.32 -10.43
N VAL A 30 -4.52 -3.65 -10.56
CA VAL A 30 -3.45 -4.54 -11.01
C VAL A 30 -2.99 -4.16 -12.42
N GLU A 31 -3.92 -3.95 -13.35
CA GLU A 31 -3.61 -3.55 -14.73
C GLU A 31 -2.90 -2.19 -14.80
N ALA A 32 -3.33 -1.21 -13.99
CA ALA A 32 -2.68 0.08 -13.89
C ALA A 32 -1.23 -0.02 -13.37
N ILE A 33 -0.98 -0.87 -12.36
CA ILE A 33 0.37 -1.09 -11.83
C ILE A 33 1.25 -1.81 -12.84
N ILE A 34 0.73 -2.79 -13.57
CA ILE A 34 1.47 -3.52 -14.62
C ILE A 34 1.83 -2.59 -15.78
N SER A 35 0.94 -1.68 -16.14
CA SER A 35 1.10 -0.78 -17.30
C SER A 35 1.99 0.44 -17.03
N ARG A 36 2.53 0.57 -15.82
CA ARG A 36 3.37 1.71 -15.44
C ARG A 36 4.71 1.73 -16.20
N PRO A 37 5.38 2.90 -16.32
CA PRO A 37 6.75 2.99 -16.83
C PRO A 37 7.70 2.06 -16.06
N LEU A 38 8.59 1.37 -16.76
CA LEU A 38 9.46 0.33 -16.19
C LEU A 38 10.32 0.82 -15.01
N GLU A 39 10.83 2.04 -15.09
CA GLU A 39 11.70 2.64 -14.07
C GLU A 39 10.92 3.20 -12.86
N GLN A 40 9.58 3.23 -12.93
CA GLN A 40 8.74 3.75 -11.85
C GLN A 40 8.52 2.70 -10.76
N ASN A 41 8.82 3.08 -9.53
CA ASN A 41 8.55 2.28 -8.33
C ASN A 41 7.17 2.60 -7.75
N VAL A 42 6.51 1.59 -7.22
CA VAL A 42 5.20 1.73 -6.56
C VAL A 42 5.27 1.12 -5.17
N ILE A 43 4.93 1.92 -4.15
CA ILE A 43 4.78 1.45 -2.78
C ILE A 43 3.30 1.37 -2.46
N VAL A 44 2.84 0.22 -1.99
CA VAL A 44 1.48 0.01 -1.50
C VAL A 44 1.56 -0.24 0.01
N THR A 45 0.74 0.47 0.77
CA THR A 45 0.61 0.24 2.22
C THR A 45 -0.83 -0.17 2.58
N GLY A 46 -1.00 -0.63 3.80
CA GLY A 46 -2.29 -1.01 4.38
C GLY A 46 -2.34 -2.47 4.84
N ARG A 47 -3.38 -2.79 5.61
CA ARG A 47 -3.57 -4.13 6.19
C ARG A 47 -4.38 -5.02 5.24
N GLY A 48 -4.15 -6.34 5.31
CA GLY A 48 -4.95 -7.32 4.57
C GLY A 48 -4.85 -7.18 3.06
N CYS A 49 -3.63 -7.01 2.53
CA CYS A 49 -3.40 -6.83 1.10
C CYS A 49 -3.98 -8.00 0.28
N HIS A 50 -4.65 -7.69 -0.83
CA HIS A 50 -5.27 -8.68 -1.71
C HIS A 50 -4.21 -9.59 -2.35
N ALA A 51 -4.47 -10.90 -2.42
CA ALA A 51 -3.48 -11.90 -2.86
C ALA A 51 -2.84 -11.57 -4.23
N ARG A 52 -3.63 -11.09 -5.18
CA ARG A 52 -3.13 -10.64 -6.49
C ARG A 52 -2.07 -9.54 -6.42
N LEU A 53 -2.16 -8.60 -5.48
CA LEU A 53 -1.12 -7.58 -5.30
C LEU A 53 0.12 -8.16 -4.64
N LEU A 54 -0.05 -9.11 -3.71
CA LEU A 54 1.08 -9.81 -3.09
C LEU A 54 1.85 -10.65 -4.11
N GLU A 55 1.15 -11.32 -5.01
CA GLU A 55 1.73 -12.11 -6.11
C GLU A 55 2.43 -11.24 -7.15
N LEU A 56 1.91 -10.03 -7.40
CA LEU A 56 2.48 -9.06 -8.33
C LEU A 56 3.74 -8.36 -7.78
N ALA A 57 3.84 -8.20 -6.45
CA ALA A 57 4.87 -7.38 -5.83
C ALA A 57 6.24 -8.06 -5.88
N ASP A 58 7.25 -7.30 -6.32
CA ASP A 58 8.65 -7.75 -6.28
C ASP A 58 9.21 -7.85 -4.85
N THR A 59 8.65 -7.08 -3.91
CA THR A 59 9.05 -7.06 -2.50
C THR A 59 7.84 -6.90 -1.60
N VAL A 60 7.72 -7.76 -0.59
CA VAL A 60 6.67 -7.72 0.41
C VAL A 60 7.29 -7.74 1.79
N SER A 61 6.92 -6.77 2.64
CA SER A 61 7.26 -6.73 4.06
C SER A 61 6.00 -6.77 4.92
N GLU A 62 5.91 -7.75 5.81
CA GLU A 62 4.80 -7.89 6.76
C GLU A 62 5.20 -7.30 8.12
N ILE A 63 4.58 -6.19 8.51
CA ILE A 63 4.82 -5.58 9.83
C ILE A 63 3.97 -6.31 10.88
N ARG A 64 4.62 -7.17 11.66
CA ARG A 64 3.98 -7.87 12.79
C ARG A 64 4.03 -7.01 14.05
N PRO A 65 2.89 -6.72 14.71
CA PRO A 65 2.86 -5.90 15.91
C PRO A 65 3.34 -6.69 17.14
N VAL A 66 4.65 -6.87 17.30
CA VAL A 66 5.24 -7.57 18.46
C VAL A 66 4.91 -6.85 19.77
N LYS A 67 4.87 -5.52 19.73
CA LYS A 67 4.42 -4.65 20.83
C LYS A 67 3.92 -3.33 20.26
N HIS A 68 2.83 -2.79 20.81
CA HIS A 68 2.32 -1.47 20.44
C HIS A 68 2.06 -0.61 21.69
N ALA A 69 2.36 0.69 21.63
CA ALA A 69 2.21 1.60 22.76
C ALA A 69 0.74 1.76 23.18
N PHE A 70 -0.16 1.78 22.20
CA PHE A 70 -1.61 1.81 22.40
C PHE A 70 -2.11 0.69 23.33
N ASP A 71 -1.55 -0.53 23.24
CA ASP A 71 -1.94 -1.66 24.09
C ASP A 71 -1.59 -1.44 25.57
N SER A 72 -0.68 -0.51 25.86
CA SER A 72 -0.31 -0.07 27.22
C SER A 72 -1.02 1.22 27.64
N GLY A 73 -2.05 1.66 26.89
CA GLY A 73 -2.84 2.85 27.19
C GLY A 73 -2.21 4.18 26.80
N ILE A 74 -1.06 4.17 26.10
CA ILE A 74 -0.44 5.39 25.58
C ILE A 74 -1.27 5.86 24.38
N GLN A 75 -1.83 7.06 24.49
CA GLN A 75 -2.61 7.67 23.41
C GLN A 75 -1.70 8.20 22.30
N ALA A 76 -2.29 8.35 21.12
CA ALA A 76 -1.58 8.80 19.94
C ALA A 76 -1.06 10.24 20.10
N GLN A 77 0.14 10.48 19.58
CA GLN A 77 0.91 11.71 19.74
C GLN A 77 1.26 12.32 18.38
N ALA A 78 1.08 13.64 18.25
CA ALA A 78 1.48 14.36 17.05
C ALA A 78 3.00 14.27 16.82
N GLY A 79 3.40 13.99 15.58
CA GLY A 79 4.78 13.75 15.18
C GLY A 79 5.27 12.31 15.41
N ILE A 80 4.43 11.43 15.95
CA ILE A 80 4.72 9.99 16.11
C ILE A 80 3.67 9.16 15.37
N ASP A 81 2.40 9.32 15.74
CA ASP A 81 1.29 8.52 15.20
C ASP A 81 0.59 9.22 14.00
N TRP A 82 0.79 10.54 13.86
CA TRP A 82 0.37 11.35 12.71
C TRP A 82 1.23 12.60 12.52
#